data_AF-A0A2W7IPQ4-F1
#
_entry.id   AF-A0A2W7IPQ4-F1
#
_cell.length_a   1.000
_cell.length_b   1.000
_cell.length_c   1.000
_cell.angle_alpha   90.00
_cell.angle_beta   90.00
_cell.angle_gamma   90.00
#
_symmetry.space_group_name_H-M   'P 1'
#
loop_
_entity.id
_entity.type
_entity.pdbx_description
1 polymer ?
#
loop_
_entity_poly.entity_id
_entity_poly.type
_entity_poly.pdbx_seq_one_letter_code
_entity_poly.pdbx_strand_id
1 'polypeptide(L)'
;MEVSKNTVLIILLVFIHCTGFAQSENSMTNSSIRIPLKKGKKPSTLYEKLIIEPTNLFIQSKPIKNNSPHVQLELNVVENSTKYNTFLWYYEESSGNKKVNYPKAYQNYSFSLEMNKKKVNLVVEKLDFEKTMFIDVGQTAVIGNLEILFKDCIRESSEDINGNQTDAFNSYNVLLAENGEHKTVSFISLDKLVDKELIIEWKNYKILILEDSEKALKLIVNNSLQQKR
;
A
#
# COMPACT_ATOMS: atom_id res chain seq x y z
N MET A 1 -0.55 -68.28 -34.43
CA MET A 1 0.25 -68.18 -33.20
C MET A 1 0.82 -66.78 -33.16
N GLU A 2 0.28 -65.96 -32.27
CA GLU A 2 0.74 -64.60 -31.98
C GLU A 2 2.19 -64.63 -31.50
N VAL A 3 3.02 -63.63 -31.88
CA VAL A 3 3.87 -62.88 -30.93
C VAL A 3 4.14 -61.45 -31.46
N SER A 4 3.63 -60.49 -30.68
CA SER A 4 3.92 -59.07 -30.45
C SER A 4 4.39 -58.09 -31.55
N LYS A 5 3.52 -57.09 -31.73
CA LYS A 5 3.77 -55.70 -32.13
C LYS A 5 4.86 -55.04 -31.26
N ASN A 6 5.83 -54.37 -31.88
CA ASN A 6 6.69 -53.39 -31.21
C ASN A 6 6.80 -52.12 -32.08
N THR A 7 5.80 -51.24 -31.96
CA THR A 7 5.94 -49.85 -32.38
C THR A 7 6.36 -49.06 -31.15
N VAL A 8 7.66 -48.73 -31.05
CA VAL A 8 8.18 -47.89 -29.98
C VAL A 8 7.75 -46.46 -30.24
N LEU A 9 6.71 -46.01 -29.53
CA LEU A 9 6.25 -44.63 -29.51
C LEU A 9 7.07 -43.88 -28.45
N ILE A 10 8.07 -43.09 -28.89
CA ILE A 10 8.82 -42.19 -28.01
C ILE A 10 7.92 -41.00 -27.69
N ILE A 11 7.25 -41.04 -26.53
CA ILE A 11 6.55 -39.86 -25.99
C ILE A 11 7.59 -39.01 -25.27
N LEU A 12 7.95 -37.89 -25.90
CA LEU A 12 8.77 -36.82 -25.31
C LEU A 12 7.92 -36.09 -24.25
N LEU A 13 8.00 -36.54 -22.99
CA LEU A 13 7.45 -35.81 -21.84
C LEU A 13 8.32 -34.57 -21.58
N VAL A 14 7.99 -33.48 -22.26
CA VAL A 14 8.42 -32.14 -21.84
C VAL A 14 7.73 -31.87 -20.51
N PHE A 15 8.48 -32.02 -19.42
CA PHE A 15 8.10 -31.54 -18.10
C PHE A 15 7.99 -30.00 -18.15
N ILE A 16 6.88 -29.50 -18.68
CA ILE A 16 6.43 -28.15 -18.38
C ILE A 16 6.10 -28.19 -16.89
N HIS A 17 7.04 -27.75 -16.07
CA HIS A 17 6.75 -27.35 -14.71
C HIS A 17 5.81 -26.14 -14.82
N CYS A 18 4.51 -26.41 -14.97
CA CYS A 18 3.48 -25.43 -14.65
C CYS A 18 3.67 -25.13 -13.17
N THR A 19 4.38 -24.04 -12.87
CA THR A 19 4.35 -23.41 -11.56
C THR A 19 2.87 -23.21 -11.24
N GLY A 20 2.39 -23.99 -10.28
CA GLY A 20 0.99 -24.02 -9.92
C GLY A 20 0.55 -22.63 -9.51
N PHE A 21 -0.20 -21.96 -10.39
CA PHE A 21 -1.16 -20.95 -9.95
C PHE A 21 -2.13 -21.68 -9.02
N ALA A 22 -1.84 -21.63 -7.72
CA ALA A 22 -2.78 -22.04 -6.71
C ALA A 22 -3.93 -21.04 -6.77
N GLN A 23 -4.96 -21.39 -7.55
CA GLN A 23 -6.21 -20.66 -7.66
C GLN A 23 -6.95 -20.80 -6.32
N SER A 24 -6.50 -19.99 -5.36
CA SER A 24 -7.26 -19.63 -4.17
C SER A 24 -8.59 -19.02 -4.62
N GLU A 25 -9.69 -19.40 -3.96
CA GLU A 25 -11.03 -18.83 -4.14
C GLU A 25 -11.01 -17.32 -3.82
N ASN A 26 -10.48 -16.52 -4.74
CA ASN A 26 -10.49 -15.09 -4.65
C ASN A 26 -11.87 -14.61 -5.10
N SER A 27 -12.59 -13.86 -4.25
CA SER A 27 -13.78 -13.15 -4.71
C SER A 27 -13.33 -11.91 -5.47
N MET A 28 -13.58 -11.87 -6.78
CA MET A 28 -13.12 -10.81 -7.67
C MET A 28 -14.30 -10.07 -8.30
N THR A 29 -14.17 -8.74 -8.37
CA THR A 29 -15.04 -7.84 -9.12
C THR A 29 -14.15 -6.96 -10.01
N ASN A 30 -14.77 -6.12 -10.85
CA ASN A 30 -14.04 -5.17 -11.71
C ASN A 30 -13.32 -4.04 -10.92
N SER A 31 -13.64 -3.88 -9.64
CA SER A 31 -13.12 -2.81 -8.78
C SER A 31 -12.34 -3.31 -7.57
N SER A 32 -12.45 -4.59 -7.21
CA SER A 32 -11.72 -5.17 -6.08
C SER A 32 -11.47 -6.68 -6.19
N ILE A 33 -10.43 -7.14 -5.48
CA ILE A 33 -10.14 -8.54 -5.22
C ILE A 33 -9.87 -8.76 -3.73
N ARG A 34 -10.36 -9.87 -3.18
CA ARG A 34 -10.00 -10.35 -1.84
C ARG A 34 -9.11 -11.58 -1.98
N ILE A 35 -7.92 -11.52 -1.39
CA ILE A 35 -6.91 -12.58 -1.41
C ILE A 35 -6.81 -13.14 0.01
N PRO A 36 -7.29 -14.38 0.25
CA PRO A 36 -7.14 -15.04 1.54
C PRO A 36 -5.68 -15.24 1.92
N LEU A 37 -5.27 -14.72 3.08
CA LEU A 37 -3.92 -14.87 3.60
C LEU A 37 -3.83 -16.06 4.56
N LYS A 38 -2.85 -16.93 4.35
CA LYS A 38 -2.57 -18.07 5.23
C LYS A 38 -1.09 -18.10 5.58
N LYS A 39 -0.75 -18.53 6.81
CA LYS A 39 0.65 -18.78 7.17
C LYS A 39 1.22 -19.86 6.22
N GLY A 40 2.47 -19.69 5.79
CA GLY A 40 3.18 -20.64 4.92
C GLY A 40 2.90 -20.45 3.41
N LYS A 41 1.65 -20.62 2.96
CA LYS A 41 1.30 -20.46 1.53
C LYS A 41 1.19 -18.98 1.15
N LYS A 42 2.01 -18.58 0.18
CA LYS A 42 2.14 -17.20 -0.31
C LYS A 42 2.07 -17.15 -1.85
N PRO A 43 0.98 -17.64 -2.46
CA PRO A 43 0.86 -17.58 -3.91
C PRO A 43 0.78 -16.13 -4.37
N SER A 44 1.43 -15.82 -5.49
CA SER A 44 1.19 -14.56 -6.17
C SER A 44 -0.22 -14.54 -6.77
N THR A 45 -0.81 -13.36 -6.84
CA THR A 45 -2.13 -13.14 -7.46
C THR A 45 -2.01 -12.07 -8.51
N LEU A 46 -2.47 -12.35 -9.73
CA LEU A 46 -2.62 -11.36 -10.79
C LEU A 46 -3.96 -10.63 -10.61
N TYR A 47 -3.91 -9.30 -10.57
CA TYR A 47 -5.10 -8.45 -10.59
C TYR A 47 -4.88 -7.31 -11.58
N GLU A 48 -5.65 -7.32 -12.68
CA GLU A 48 -5.41 -6.46 -13.84
C GLU A 48 -3.95 -6.57 -14.32
N LYS A 49 -3.15 -5.51 -14.13
CA LYS A 49 -1.72 -5.43 -14.49
C LYS A 49 -0.76 -5.69 -13.32
N LEU A 50 -1.28 -5.86 -12.10
CA LEU A 50 -0.50 -6.03 -10.90
C LEU A 50 -0.27 -7.50 -10.57
N ILE A 51 1.00 -7.87 -10.35
CA ILE A 51 1.34 -9.12 -9.67
C ILE A 51 1.53 -8.79 -8.19
N ILE A 52 0.69 -9.39 -7.36
CA ILE A 52 0.63 -9.16 -5.92
C ILE A 52 1.26 -10.37 -5.21
N GLU A 53 2.35 -10.16 -4.49
CA GLU A 53 3.12 -11.23 -3.84
C GLU A 53 3.22 -11.00 -2.32
N PRO A 54 2.38 -11.65 -1.51
CA PRO A 54 2.55 -11.68 -0.07
C PRO A 54 3.92 -12.30 0.28
N THR A 55 4.90 -11.56 0.79
CA THR A 55 6.25 -12.10 1.05
C THR A 55 6.41 -12.62 2.45
N ASN A 56 5.82 -11.94 3.44
CA ASN A 56 5.88 -12.35 4.83
C ASN A 56 4.56 -12.07 5.54
N LEU A 57 4.05 -13.02 6.31
CA LEU A 57 2.82 -12.85 7.07
C LEU A 57 3.05 -13.31 8.50
N PHE A 58 2.98 -12.34 9.40
CA PHE A 58 3.02 -12.55 10.82
C PHE A 58 1.63 -12.27 11.41
N ILE A 59 1.12 -13.23 12.18
CA ILE A 59 -0.17 -13.13 12.88
C ILE A 59 0.03 -13.67 14.28
N GLN A 60 -0.26 -12.85 15.28
CA GLN A 60 -0.22 -13.22 16.70
C GLN A 60 -1.49 -12.75 17.41
N SER A 61 -2.04 -13.62 18.26
CA SER A 61 -3.24 -13.33 19.05
C SER A 61 -2.94 -12.52 20.30
N LYS A 62 -1.72 -12.63 20.83
CA LYS A 62 -1.22 -11.86 21.98
C LYS A 62 0.20 -11.36 21.65
N PRO A 63 0.38 -10.05 21.43
CA PRO A 63 1.70 -9.50 21.17
C PRO A 63 2.68 -9.73 22.32
N ILE A 64 3.94 -10.05 21.98
CA ILE A 64 5.02 -10.23 22.97
C ILE A 64 5.34 -8.90 23.68
N LYS A 65 5.16 -7.77 23.00
CA LYS A 65 5.29 -6.41 23.53
C LYS A 65 4.05 -5.61 23.12
N ASN A 66 3.63 -4.65 23.95
CA ASN A 66 2.46 -3.80 23.68
C ASN A 66 2.57 -3.04 22.33
N ASN A 67 3.78 -2.83 21.81
CA ASN A 67 4.02 -2.14 20.54
C ASN A 67 4.25 -3.08 19.35
N SER A 68 4.05 -4.40 19.51
CA SER A 68 4.22 -5.35 18.40
C SER A 68 2.91 -5.55 17.63
N PRO A 69 2.97 -5.64 16.28
CA PRO A 69 1.76 -5.78 15.48
C PRO A 69 1.08 -7.12 15.70
N HIS A 70 -0.24 -7.09 15.81
CA HIS A 70 -1.07 -8.30 15.84
C HIS A 70 -1.06 -8.99 14.48
N VAL A 71 -1.08 -8.19 13.41
CA VAL A 71 -0.89 -8.65 12.03
C VAL A 71 0.14 -7.76 11.36
N GLN A 72 1.11 -8.38 10.70
CA GLN A 72 2.02 -7.70 9.79
C GLN A 72 2.12 -8.52 8.51
N LEU A 73 1.83 -7.89 7.38
CA LEU A 73 2.01 -8.41 6.05
C LEU A 73 3.08 -7.59 5.35
N GLU A 74 4.10 -8.25 4.82
CA GLU A 74 5.02 -7.69 3.85
C GLU A 74 4.56 -8.10 2.45
N LEU A 75 4.62 -7.16 1.51
CA LEU A 75 4.02 -7.28 0.19
C LEU A 75 4.99 -6.76 -0.87
N ASN A 76 5.21 -7.55 -1.92
CA ASN A 76 5.68 -7.00 -3.18
C ASN A 76 4.50 -6.78 -4.11
N VAL A 77 4.52 -5.64 -4.80
CA VAL A 77 3.62 -5.33 -5.91
C VAL A 77 4.50 -5.10 -7.12
N VAL A 78 4.24 -5.83 -8.20
CA VAL A 78 5.02 -5.73 -9.45
C VAL A 78 4.12 -5.27 -10.58
N GLU A 79 4.55 -4.24 -11.29
CA GLU A 79 3.91 -3.71 -12.49
C GLU A 79 4.98 -3.38 -13.53
N ASN A 80 4.86 -3.91 -14.76
CA ASN A 80 5.73 -3.55 -15.90
C ASN A 80 7.25 -3.53 -15.60
N SER A 81 7.73 -4.45 -14.75
CA SER A 81 9.12 -4.58 -14.25
C SER A 81 9.51 -3.69 -13.07
N THR A 82 8.66 -2.75 -12.65
CA THR A 82 8.85 -2.01 -11.40
C THR A 82 8.34 -2.84 -10.23
N LYS A 83 9.16 -2.96 -9.19
CA LYS A 83 8.82 -3.64 -7.94
C LYS A 83 8.68 -2.61 -6.82
N TYR A 84 7.51 -2.58 -6.22
CA TYR A 84 7.23 -1.85 -5.00
C TYR A 84 7.16 -2.82 -3.83
N ASN A 85 7.93 -2.56 -2.77
CA ASN A 85 7.86 -3.32 -1.52
C ASN A 85 7.21 -2.43 -0.46
N THR A 86 6.22 -2.97 0.24
CA THR A 86 5.54 -2.28 1.33
C THR A 86 5.12 -3.27 2.41
N PHE A 87 4.59 -2.72 3.50
CA PHE A 87 4.08 -3.51 4.61
C PHE A 87 2.75 -2.93 5.09
N LEU A 88 1.86 -3.83 5.50
CA LEU A 88 0.58 -3.52 6.12
C LEU A 88 0.63 -4.08 7.53
N TRP A 89 0.30 -3.27 8.53
CA TRP A 89 0.23 -3.71 9.91
C TRP A 89 -1.02 -3.23 10.61
N TYR A 90 -1.43 -4.03 11.59
CA TYR A 90 -2.46 -3.73 12.55
C TYR A 90 -1.91 -4.02 13.94
N TYR A 91 -2.07 -3.08 14.87
CA TYR A 91 -1.89 -3.35 16.28
C TYR A 91 -2.99 -2.71 17.11
N GLU A 92 -3.20 -3.28 18.28
CA GLU A 92 -4.14 -2.82 19.30
C GLU A 92 -3.32 -2.47 20.53
N GLU A 93 -3.44 -1.22 20.97
CA GLU A 93 -2.78 -0.71 22.17
C GLU A 93 -3.43 -1.27 23.42
N SER A 94 -2.73 -1.20 24.56
CA SER A 94 -3.29 -1.56 25.87
C SER A 94 -4.55 -0.78 26.23
N SER A 95 -4.72 0.42 25.66
CA SER A 95 -5.91 1.27 25.79
C SER A 95 -7.13 0.77 25.00
N GLY A 96 -6.96 -0.27 24.16
CA GLY A 96 -7.96 -0.72 23.20
C GLY A 96 -7.95 0.07 21.88
N ASN A 97 -7.13 1.11 21.77
CA ASN A 97 -7.00 1.88 20.54
C ASN A 97 -6.35 1.04 19.44
N LYS A 98 -6.94 1.09 18.26
CA LYS A 98 -6.43 0.37 17.08
C LYS A 98 -5.64 1.32 16.22
N LYS A 99 -4.44 0.90 15.83
CA LYS A 99 -3.62 1.61 14.85
C LYS A 99 -3.34 0.72 13.65
N VAL A 100 -3.34 1.36 12.48
CA VAL A 100 -3.08 0.76 11.18
C VAL A 100 -2.26 1.71 10.33
N ASN A 101 -1.54 1.18 9.34
CA ASN A 101 -0.89 1.98 8.29
C ASN A 101 -1.50 1.74 6.90
N TYR A 102 -2.74 1.26 6.84
CA TYR A 102 -3.45 0.95 5.61
C TYR A 102 -4.84 1.62 5.61
N PRO A 103 -5.45 1.89 4.44
CA PRO A 103 -5.08 1.42 3.10
C PRO A 103 -3.77 2.01 2.58
N LYS A 104 -2.85 1.20 2.05
CA LYS A 104 -1.64 1.67 1.36
C LYS A 104 -1.99 1.95 -0.10
N ALA A 105 -1.63 3.10 -0.63
CA ALA A 105 -1.82 3.44 -2.03
C ALA A 105 -0.57 3.11 -2.86
N TYR A 106 -0.79 2.58 -4.05
CA TYR A 106 0.23 2.46 -5.09
C TYR A 106 -0.45 2.47 -6.45
N GLN A 107 -0.02 3.40 -7.31
CA GLN A 107 -0.68 3.70 -8.56
C GLN A 107 -2.18 3.95 -8.31
N ASN A 108 -3.06 3.38 -9.12
CA ASN A 108 -4.50 3.50 -8.98
C ASN A 108 -5.14 2.47 -8.03
N TYR A 109 -4.36 1.83 -7.15
CA TYR A 109 -4.82 0.78 -6.25
C TYR A 109 -4.56 1.11 -4.78
N SER A 110 -5.42 0.55 -3.93
CA SER A 110 -5.30 0.54 -2.47
C SER A 110 -5.18 -0.89 -1.97
N PHE A 111 -4.36 -1.08 -0.94
CA PHE A 111 -4.09 -2.36 -0.30
C PHE A 111 -4.46 -2.25 1.18
N SER A 112 -5.37 -3.10 1.64
CA SER A 112 -5.83 -3.10 3.04
C SER A 112 -5.98 -4.52 3.59
N LEU A 113 -6.05 -4.64 4.91
CA LEU A 113 -6.31 -5.91 5.58
C LEU A 113 -7.77 -5.95 6.05
N GLU A 114 -8.47 -7.00 5.65
CA GLU A 114 -9.79 -7.34 6.19
C GLU A 114 -9.63 -8.54 7.13
N MET A 115 -10.03 -8.36 8.39
CA MET A 115 -9.82 -9.37 9.43
C MET A 115 -11.13 -9.75 10.09
N ASN A 116 -11.32 -11.04 10.31
CA ASN A 116 -12.31 -11.58 11.24
C ASN A 116 -11.62 -12.56 12.21
N LYS A 117 -12.37 -13.09 13.19
CA LYS A 117 -11.83 -13.97 14.25
C LYS A 117 -10.99 -15.16 13.74
N LYS A 118 -11.15 -15.58 12.47
CA LYS A 118 -10.52 -16.80 11.93
C LYS A 118 -9.71 -16.57 10.64
N LYS A 119 -9.89 -15.45 9.95
CA LYS A 119 -9.34 -15.20 8.62
C LYS A 119 -8.81 -13.78 8.50
N VAL A 120 -7.71 -13.65 7.78
CA VAL A 120 -7.13 -12.37 7.33
C VAL A 120 -7.13 -12.42 5.81
N ASN A 121 -7.67 -11.39 5.17
CA ASN A 121 -7.65 -11.22 3.72
C ASN A 121 -6.85 -9.95 3.39
N LEU A 122 -6.05 -10.00 2.33
CA LEU A 122 -5.60 -8.80 1.65
C LEU A 122 -6.72 -8.35 0.70
N VAL A 123 -7.16 -7.12 0.85
CA VAL A 123 -8.14 -6.51 -0.06
C VAL A 123 -7.39 -5.52 -0.94
N VAL A 124 -7.53 -5.69 -2.25
CA VAL A 124 -6.98 -4.77 -3.24
C VAL A 124 -8.15 -4.14 -3.99
N GLU A 125 -8.25 -2.82 -3.96
CA GLU A 125 -9.34 -2.07 -4.59
C GLU A 125 -8.80 -0.92 -5.41
N LYS A 126 -9.54 -0.46 -6.42
CA LYS A 126 -9.23 0.81 -7.09
C LYS A 126 -9.35 1.97 -6.10
N LEU A 127 -8.42 2.92 -6.18
CA LEU A 127 -8.52 4.16 -5.41
C LEU A 127 -9.74 4.96 -5.84
N ASP A 128 -10.31 5.67 -4.88
CA ASP A 128 -11.46 6.52 -5.08
C ASP A 128 -11.33 7.78 -4.22
N PHE A 129 -12.05 8.83 -4.59
CA PHE A 129 -12.10 10.06 -3.80
C PHE A 129 -12.75 9.79 -2.44
N GLU A 130 -12.49 10.69 -1.48
CA GLU A 130 -13.05 10.69 -0.12
C GLU A 130 -12.62 9.50 0.76
N LYS A 131 -11.87 8.53 0.22
CA LYS A 131 -11.26 7.45 0.98
C LYS A 131 -9.91 7.86 1.56
N THR A 132 -9.68 7.49 2.82
CA THR A 132 -8.36 7.62 3.46
C THR A 132 -7.36 6.66 2.83
N MET A 133 -6.14 7.12 2.60
CA MET A 133 -5.04 6.29 2.15
C MET A 133 -3.69 6.75 2.71
N PHE A 134 -2.73 5.84 2.74
CA PHE A 134 -1.33 6.10 3.04
C PHE A 134 -0.50 6.02 1.77
N ILE A 135 0.32 7.03 1.48
CA ILE A 135 1.31 7.01 0.41
C ILE A 135 2.70 6.88 1.04
N ASP A 136 3.45 5.86 0.67
CA ASP A 136 4.85 5.69 1.10
C ASP A 136 5.76 6.67 0.34
N VAL A 137 6.87 7.09 0.98
CA VAL A 137 7.85 7.97 0.34
C VAL A 137 8.40 7.36 -0.95
N GLY A 138 8.54 8.19 -1.97
CA GLY A 138 8.93 7.80 -3.33
C GLY A 138 7.83 7.10 -4.12
N GLN A 139 6.60 6.98 -3.60
CA GLN A 139 5.49 6.32 -4.29
C GLN A 139 4.45 7.31 -4.80
N THR A 140 3.80 6.91 -5.90
CA THR A 140 2.72 7.65 -6.55
C THR A 140 1.39 6.97 -6.29
N ALA A 141 0.39 7.74 -5.87
CA ALA A 141 -1.02 7.37 -5.90
C ALA A 141 -1.73 8.08 -7.05
N VAL A 142 -2.67 7.40 -7.72
CA VAL A 142 -3.40 7.92 -8.88
C VAL A 142 -4.90 7.80 -8.63
N ILE A 143 -5.62 8.93 -8.59
CA ILE A 143 -7.07 8.97 -8.37
C ILE A 143 -7.73 9.81 -9.47
N GLY A 144 -8.54 9.17 -10.30
CA GLY A 144 -9.04 9.80 -11.53
C GLY A 144 -7.85 10.19 -12.42
N ASN A 145 -7.71 11.50 -12.68
CA ASN A 145 -6.60 12.05 -13.47
C ASN A 145 -5.50 12.67 -12.59
N LEU A 146 -5.66 12.69 -11.26
CA LEU A 146 -4.69 13.25 -10.33
C LEU A 146 -3.64 12.20 -9.96
N GLU A 147 -2.39 12.55 -10.15
CA GLU A 147 -1.23 11.83 -9.62
C GLU A 147 -0.67 12.58 -8.41
N ILE A 148 -0.42 11.86 -7.32
CA ILE A 148 0.16 12.38 -6.08
C ILE A 148 1.39 11.55 -5.76
N LEU A 149 2.57 12.15 -5.91
CA LEU A 149 3.85 11.56 -5.51
C LEU A 149 4.29 12.17 -4.18
N PHE A 150 4.45 11.33 -3.15
CA PHE A 150 5.19 11.73 -1.96
C PHE A 150 6.68 11.67 -2.28
N LYS A 151 7.29 12.80 -2.62
CA LYS A 151 8.61 12.85 -3.23
C LYS A 151 9.72 12.53 -2.23
N ASP A 152 9.79 13.30 -1.16
CA ASP A 152 10.80 13.18 -0.12
C ASP A 152 10.36 13.88 1.18
N CYS A 153 11.09 13.56 2.25
CA CYS A 153 10.99 14.20 3.56
C CYS A 153 12.40 14.58 4.01
N ILE A 154 12.61 15.84 4.35
CA ILE A 154 13.88 16.39 4.79
C ILE A 154 13.76 16.73 6.27
N ARG A 155 14.61 16.11 7.10
CA ARG A 155 14.70 16.46 8.52
C ARG A 155 15.58 17.68 8.67
N GLU A 156 15.05 18.68 9.37
CA GLU A 156 15.69 19.96 9.58
C GLU A 156 15.71 20.32 11.07
N SER A 157 16.64 21.18 11.43
CA SER A 157 16.80 21.69 12.79
C SER A 157 17.18 23.17 12.73
N SER A 158 16.70 23.94 13.71
CA SER A 158 17.14 25.31 13.93
C SER A 158 18.16 25.36 15.07
N GLU A 159 19.10 26.29 14.99
CA GLU A 159 20.16 26.49 15.98
C GLU A 159 20.10 27.93 16.54
N ASP A 160 20.43 28.10 17.82
CA ASP A 160 20.65 29.42 18.42
C ASP A 160 22.02 30.00 18.01
N ILE A 161 22.31 31.23 18.44
CA ILE A 161 23.59 31.89 18.17
C ILE A 161 24.83 31.18 18.73
N ASN A 162 24.63 30.22 19.64
CA ASN A 162 25.69 29.42 20.26
C ASN A 162 25.81 28.03 19.61
N GLY A 163 25.03 27.72 18.58
CA GLY A 163 24.99 26.41 17.93
C GLY A 163 24.19 25.35 18.69
N ASN A 164 23.35 25.73 19.67
CA ASN A 164 22.46 24.77 20.33
C ASN A 164 21.19 24.59 19.49
N GLN A 165 20.79 23.34 19.28
CA GLN A 165 19.53 23.04 18.61
C GLN A 165 18.33 23.58 19.41
N THR A 166 17.49 24.39 18.76
CA THR A 166 16.29 25.00 19.36
C THR A 166 15.01 24.27 18.98
N ASP A 167 14.90 23.81 17.73
CA ASP A 167 13.76 23.02 17.26
C ASP A 167 14.21 21.92 16.27
N ALA A 168 13.32 20.94 16.05
CA ALA A 168 13.42 19.91 15.03
C ALA A 168 12.10 19.86 14.26
N PHE A 169 12.17 19.77 12.94
CA PHE A 169 10.99 19.68 12.09
C PHE A 169 11.30 18.93 10.79
N ASN A 170 10.24 18.50 10.12
CA ASN A 170 10.34 17.82 8.84
C ASN A 170 9.69 18.68 7.75
N SER A 171 10.41 18.87 6.65
CA SER A 171 9.88 19.41 5.40
C SER A 171 9.47 18.28 4.47
N TYR A 172 8.20 18.28 4.08
CA TYR A 172 7.60 17.29 3.21
C TYR A 172 7.38 17.87 1.83
N ASN A 173 7.75 17.13 0.79
CA ASN A 173 7.53 17.54 -0.59
C ASN A 173 6.57 16.58 -1.30
N VAL A 174 5.48 17.13 -1.81
CA VAL A 174 4.47 16.40 -2.57
C VAL A 174 4.41 16.97 -3.98
N LEU A 175 4.58 16.12 -4.99
CA LEU A 175 4.39 16.47 -6.39
C LEU A 175 2.99 16.06 -6.81
N LEU A 176 2.21 17.02 -7.29
CA LEU A 176 0.90 16.81 -7.87
C LEU A 176 1.01 16.92 -9.39
N ALA A 177 0.38 16.00 -10.13
CA ALA A 177 0.31 16.07 -11.59
C ALA A 177 -1.08 15.72 -12.13
N GLU A 178 -1.48 16.36 -13.22
CA GLU A 178 -2.70 16.08 -13.97
C GLU A 178 -2.55 16.61 -15.40
N ASN A 179 -2.80 15.76 -16.40
CA ASN A 179 -2.76 16.11 -17.83
C ASN A 179 -1.42 16.75 -18.27
N GLY A 180 -0.31 16.29 -17.70
CA GLY A 180 1.05 16.79 -18.01
C GLY A 180 1.46 18.06 -17.27
N GLU A 181 0.53 18.75 -16.60
CA GLU A 181 0.85 19.85 -15.68
C GLU A 181 1.23 19.32 -14.31
N HIS A 182 2.18 19.97 -13.65
CA HIS A 182 2.66 19.57 -12.33
C HIS A 182 2.82 20.75 -11.37
N LYS A 183 2.66 20.49 -10.08
CA LYS A 183 2.91 21.43 -8.98
C LYS A 183 3.57 20.70 -7.82
N THR A 184 4.74 21.18 -7.40
CA THR A 184 5.34 20.74 -6.13
C THR A 184 4.76 21.60 -5.01
N VAL A 185 4.33 20.95 -3.93
CA VAL A 185 3.88 21.58 -2.69
C VAL A 185 4.80 21.12 -1.57
N SER A 186 5.35 22.10 -0.85
CA SER A 186 6.20 21.86 0.32
C SER A 186 5.49 22.33 1.57
N PHE A 187 5.55 21.55 2.64
CA PHE A 187 5.02 21.95 3.94
C PHE A 187 5.92 21.45 5.07
N ILE A 188 5.90 22.18 6.18
CA ILE A 188 6.66 21.84 7.39
C ILE A 188 5.70 21.28 8.42
N SER A 189 6.05 20.12 8.99
CA SER A 189 5.42 19.61 10.21
C SER A 189 6.43 19.69 11.36
N LEU A 190 5.98 20.27 12.48
CA LEU A 190 6.76 20.27 13.72
C LEU A 190 6.58 18.89 14.36
N ASP A 191 7.62 18.35 14.99
CA ASP A 191 7.61 17.07 15.75
C ASP A 191 6.62 17.05 16.94
N LYS A 192 5.74 18.06 17.06
CA LYS A 192 4.78 18.25 18.15
C LYS A 192 3.40 17.76 17.69
N LEU A 193 2.88 16.79 18.46
CA LEU A 193 1.58 16.08 18.40
C LEU A 193 0.33 16.98 18.35
N VAL A 194 0.30 18.00 17.49
CA VAL A 194 -0.91 18.77 17.24
C VAL A 194 -1.60 18.10 16.06
N ASP A 195 -2.83 17.61 16.29
CA ASP A 195 -3.72 17.18 15.21
C ASP A 195 -3.80 18.30 14.18
N LYS A 196 -3.05 18.16 13.08
CA LYS A 196 -2.98 19.13 12.01
C LYS A 196 -3.64 18.52 10.79
N GLU A 197 -4.81 19.06 10.48
CA GLU A 197 -5.39 18.93 9.15
C GLU A 197 -4.71 19.97 8.26
N LEU A 198 -3.67 19.56 7.53
CA LEU A 198 -3.06 20.39 6.50
C LEU A 198 -3.85 20.23 5.20
N ILE A 199 -4.29 21.33 4.63
CA ILE A 199 -5.06 21.34 3.39
C ILE A 199 -4.19 21.84 2.24
N ILE A 200 -4.09 21.04 1.17
CA ILE A 200 -3.48 21.42 -0.09
C ILE A 200 -4.58 21.54 -1.13
N GLU A 201 -4.72 22.73 -1.71
CA GLU A 201 -5.65 22.98 -2.82
C GLU A 201 -4.88 23.09 -4.14
N TRP A 202 -5.36 22.35 -5.14
CA TRP A 202 -4.81 22.42 -6.49
C TRP A 202 -5.87 22.04 -7.54
N LYS A 203 -6.11 22.94 -8.49
CA LYS A 203 -7.18 22.80 -9.49
C LYS A 203 -8.52 22.52 -8.80
N ASN A 204 -9.17 21.40 -9.13
CA ASN A 204 -10.44 20.99 -8.54
C ASN A 204 -10.27 20.03 -7.34
N TYR A 205 -9.03 19.84 -6.87
CA TYR A 205 -8.72 18.89 -5.81
C TYR A 205 -8.45 19.59 -4.48
N LYS A 206 -9.00 19.01 -3.41
CA LYS A 206 -8.67 19.34 -2.02
C LYS A 206 -8.07 18.11 -1.36
N ILE A 207 -6.80 18.18 -1.01
CA ILE A 207 -6.04 17.09 -0.39
C ILE A 207 -5.85 17.44 1.09
N LEU A 208 -6.32 16.57 1.97
CA LEU A 208 -6.19 16.74 3.42
C LEU A 208 -5.14 15.76 3.92
N ILE A 209 -4.03 16.27 4.46
CA ILE A 209 -3.04 15.47 5.17
C ILE A 209 -3.51 15.33 6.61
N LEU A 210 -3.70 14.07 7.02
CA LEU A 210 -4.22 13.70 8.34
C LEU A 210 -3.10 13.30 9.30
N GLU A 211 -2.07 12.63 8.77
CA GLU A 211 -0.89 12.21 9.51
C GLU A 211 0.32 12.30 8.58
N ASP A 212 1.45 12.75 9.11
CA ASP A 212 2.72 12.81 8.40
C ASP A 212 3.80 12.04 9.15
N SER A 213 4.71 11.42 8.40
CA SER A 213 5.90 10.77 8.91
C SER A 213 6.96 10.72 7.81
N GLU A 214 8.22 10.56 8.20
CA GLU A 214 9.34 10.43 7.24
C GLU A 214 9.14 9.33 6.19
N LYS A 215 8.30 8.34 6.48
CA LYS A 215 8.08 7.16 5.64
C LYS A 215 6.79 7.18 4.84
N ALA A 216 5.76 7.88 5.33
CA ALA A 216 4.45 7.89 4.71
C ALA A 216 3.61 9.10 5.11
N LEU A 217 2.72 9.51 4.20
CA LEU A 217 1.66 10.48 4.44
C LEU A 217 0.30 9.76 4.44
N LYS A 218 -0.54 10.04 5.45
CA LYS A 218 -1.95 9.65 5.47
C LYS A 218 -2.79 10.81 4.97
N LEU A 219 -3.62 10.58 3.96
CA LEU A 219 -4.39 11.65 3.35
C LEU A 219 -5.76 11.21 2.84
N ILE A 220 -6.62 12.21 2.60
CA ILE A 220 -7.91 12.09 1.89
C ILE A 220 -7.87 13.07 0.71
N VAL A 221 -8.42 12.65 -0.43
CA VAL A 221 -8.54 13.52 -1.62
C VAL A 221 -10.00 13.72 -1.95
N ASN A 222 -10.43 14.97 -2.05
CA ASN A 222 -11.77 15.34 -2.52
C ASN A 222 -11.68 16.02 -3.89
N ASN A 223 -12.70 15.83 -4.71
CA ASN A 223 -12.85 16.50 -6.00
C ASN A 223 -14.08 17.42 -5.97
N SER A 224 -13.85 18.73 -6.08
CA SER A 224 -14.91 19.75 -6.02
C SER A 224 -15.92 19.66 -7.16
N LEU A 225 -15.58 18.99 -8.27
CA LEU A 225 -16.51 18.72 -9.36
C LEU A 225 -17.47 17.56 -9.06
N GLN A 226 -17.10 16.63 -8.19
CA GLN A 226 -17.98 15.51 -7.81
C GLN A 226 -18.98 15.90 -6.72
N GLN A 227 -18.66 16.91 -5.90
CA GLN A 227 -19.56 17.42 -4.85
C GLN A 227 -20.74 18.26 -5.36
N LYS A 228 -20.78 18.58 -6.66
CA LYS A 228 -21.85 19.38 -7.30
C LYS A 228 -22.88 18.53 -8.07
N ARG A 229 -22.87 17.20 -7.88
CA ARG A 229 -23.84 16.26 -8.44
C ARG A 229 -24.65 15.63 -7.32
#